data_AF-A0A7T3V5U1-F1
#
_entry.id   AF-A0A7T3V5U1-F1
#
_cell.length_a   1.000
_cell.length_b   1.000
_cell.length_c   1.000
_cell.angle_alpha   90.00
_cell.angle_beta   90.00
_cell.angle_gamma   90.00
#
_symmetry.space_group_name_H-M   'P 1'
#
loop_
_entity.id
_entity.type
_entity.pdbx_description
1 polymer ?
#
loop_
_entity_poly.entity_id
_entity_poly.type
_entity_poly.pdbx_seq_one_letter_code
_entity_poly.pdbx_strand_id
1 'polypeptide(L)'
;MKDEELDIRPEAGILGVFSRLSYKAWYAIAEFVDNSTQSFFSNEKLLHKDHIDKVYVKIEYLPEENELIITDDAYGMELQDFKRAVKLDSKSDHPDTRNEFGMGLKTAASWFGEVWSVESTQLNSTNKYFTEVNIPLLREKKVNSVKIKTSKCSKEEHGTIVHIRNLTKQISTRTHSKICSLLESMYRRDLESQKVIIEFVSGNNSKILHFTPYEPLTYKGETWKMNLDYSFEFKKKQYKIKGFVGILKERENGGKSGFVNAGFALFRRNRVIIGGEGQNYKPTEIFGEAQSTISHKLYGEIDLEDFPVNQAKDGFIWDNGLEEEFIKSLAPRIKKIRDLAAKTVKERTKEDVLSKDTSEKTYNDTKPFADKISAANIGIIPVAKKTISNPEQELFDDYIQESNKEEKFSEAIRSYSIKMNQLKETKFNVSWKEADSKNWIDVKTDTDDLVEFYININHQFFKPFSNNSDFQTVLEKFVIAYMASEKKAKLASKDGKIPANSIRNFLNDFLALIDNGD
;
A
#
# COMPACT_ATOMS: atom_id res chain seq x y z
N MET A 1 29.17 50.58 3.89
CA MET A 1 28.95 49.55 2.87
C MET A 1 27.85 50.03 1.95
N LYS A 2 27.94 49.76 0.64
CA LYS A 2 26.87 50.06 -0.31
C LYS A 2 26.04 48.80 -0.41
N ASP A 3 24.77 48.87 -0.07
CA ASP A 3 23.85 47.75 -0.24
C ASP A 3 23.50 47.63 -1.73
N GLU A 4 23.62 46.43 -2.29
CA GLU A 4 23.23 46.10 -3.66
C GLU A 4 22.08 45.10 -3.59
N GLU A 5 20.96 45.44 -4.24
CA GLU A 5 19.80 44.55 -4.35
C GLU A 5 19.97 43.60 -5.53
N LEU A 6 19.94 42.29 -5.26
CA LEU A 6 19.99 41.23 -6.25
C LEU A 6 18.60 40.59 -6.43
N ASP A 7 18.06 40.58 -7.65
CA ASP A 7 16.84 39.86 -7.99
C ASP A 7 17.13 38.35 -8.09
N ILE A 8 16.62 37.59 -7.12
CA ILE A 8 16.80 36.14 -7.02
C ILE A 8 15.60 35.34 -7.56
N ARG A 9 14.67 35.98 -8.28
CA ARG A 9 13.53 35.26 -8.90
C ARG A 9 14.04 34.26 -9.93
N PRO A 10 13.52 33.03 -9.93
CA PRO A 10 14.00 32.01 -10.85
C PRO A 10 13.64 32.37 -12.30
N GLU A 11 14.59 32.18 -13.21
CA GLU A 11 14.33 32.25 -14.65
C GLU A 11 13.35 31.17 -15.07
N ALA A 12 12.52 31.42 -16.09
CA ALA A 12 11.53 30.47 -16.61
C ALA A 12 12.16 29.16 -17.11
N GLY A 13 13.46 29.17 -17.41
CA GLY A 13 14.25 27.97 -17.70
C GLY A 13 14.24 26.93 -16.56
N ILE A 14 13.90 27.32 -15.32
CA ILE A 14 13.74 26.40 -14.18
C ILE A 14 12.68 25.31 -14.44
N LEU A 15 11.70 25.58 -15.31
CA LEU A 15 10.69 24.60 -15.72
C LEU A 15 11.32 23.31 -16.26
N GLY A 16 12.47 23.40 -16.92
CA GLY A 16 13.20 22.23 -17.41
C GLY A 16 13.72 21.32 -16.30
N VAL A 17 13.90 21.84 -15.08
CA VAL A 17 14.32 21.06 -13.90
C VAL A 17 13.17 20.18 -13.40
N PHE A 18 11.92 20.60 -13.60
CA PHE A 18 10.75 19.82 -13.14
C PHE A 18 10.66 18.44 -13.79
N SER A 19 11.18 18.26 -15.01
CA SER A 19 11.34 16.95 -15.67
C SER A 19 12.16 15.91 -14.88
N ARG A 20 12.97 16.36 -13.92
CA ARG A 20 13.85 15.54 -13.07
C ARG A 20 13.26 15.25 -11.70
N LEU A 21 12.10 15.82 -11.37
CA LEU A 21 11.41 15.51 -10.12
C LEU A 21 11.00 14.04 -10.11
N SER A 22 11.07 13.42 -8.93
CA SER A 22 10.72 12.01 -8.71
C SER A 22 9.20 11.82 -8.63
N TYR A 23 8.46 12.32 -9.63
CA TYR A 23 7.03 12.06 -9.77
C TYR A 23 6.79 10.67 -10.34
N LYS A 24 5.64 10.11 -9.95
CA LYS A 24 5.03 8.97 -10.63
C LYS A 24 3.89 9.49 -11.50
N ALA A 25 3.66 8.85 -12.65
CA ALA A 25 2.70 9.34 -13.66
C ALA A 25 1.30 9.58 -13.09
N TRP A 26 0.81 8.70 -12.20
CA TRP A 26 -0.51 8.85 -11.58
C TRP A 26 -0.60 10.05 -10.64
N TYR A 27 0.47 10.42 -9.92
CA TYR A 27 0.47 11.63 -9.08
C TYR A 27 0.51 12.90 -9.92
N ALA A 28 1.29 12.91 -11.01
CA ALA A 28 1.31 14.02 -11.95
C ALA A 28 -0.04 14.20 -12.66
N ILE A 29 -0.70 13.10 -13.09
CA ILE A 29 -2.05 13.16 -13.66
C ILE A 29 -3.06 13.62 -12.61
N ALA A 30 -2.92 13.16 -11.36
CA ALA A 30 -3.80 13.56 -10.27
C ALA A 30 -3.77 15.09 -10.04
N GLU A 31 -2.67 15.80 -10.26
CA GLU A 31 -2.67 17.27 -10.16
C GLU A 31 -3.67 17.94 -11.11
N PHE A 32 -3.92 17.38 -12.31
CA PHE A 32 -4.94 17.93 -13.21
C PHE A 32 -6.34 17.63 -12.71
N VAL A 33 -6.60 16.40 -12.24
CA VAL A 33 -7.90 16.01 -11.68
C VAL A 33 -8.20 16.80 -10.38
N ASP A 34 -7.19 17.07 -9.54
CA ASP A 34 -7.30 17.94 -8.37
C ASP A 34 -7.77 19.33 -8.79
N ASN A 35 -7.20 19.91 -9.85
CA ASN A 35 -7.60 21.22 -10.36
C ASN A 35 -9.05 21.22 -10.88
N SER A 36 -9.42 20.25 -11.72
CA SER A 36 -10.76 20.15 -12.29
C SER A 36 -11.83 19.95 -11.21
N THR A 37 -11.61 19.01 -10.29
CA THR A 37 -12.54 18.73 -9.19
C THR A 37 -12.63 19.90 -8.21
N GLN A 38 -11.52 20.57 -7.90
CA GLN A 38 -11.54 21.76 -7.06
C GLN A 38 -12.31 22.90 -7.72
N SER A 39 -12.12 23.12 -9.02
CA SER A 39 -12.87 24.12 -9.79
C SER A 39 -14.38 23.86 -9.74
N PHE A 40 -14.78 22.59 -9.90
CA PHE A 40 -16.18 22.17 -9.76
C PHE A 40 -16.72 22.40 -8.35
N PHE A 41 -16.11 21.82 -7.32
CA PHE A 41 -16.64 21.90 -5.94
C PHE A 41 -16.64 23.32 -5.37
N SER A 42 -15.69 24.18 -5.76
CA SER A 42 -15.67 25.59 -5.33
C SER A 42 -16.84 26.38 -5.92
N ASN A 43 -17.34 25.98 -7.08
CA ASN A 43 -18.37 26.68 -7.85
C ASN A 43 -19.66 25.86 -8.01
N GLU A 44 -19.82 24.78 -7.25
CA GLU A 44 -20.94 23.82 -7.37
C GLU A 44 -22.30 24.54 -7.32
N LYS A 45 -22.46 25.52 -6.43
CA LYS A 45 -23.69 26.32 -6.30
C LYS A 45 -23.99 27.18 -7.54
N LEU A 46 -22.97 27.59 -8.29
CA LEU A 46 -23.14 28.37 -9.52
C LEU A 46 -23.43 27.43 -10.69
N LEU A 47 -22.66 26.35 -10.81
CA LEU A 47 -22.86 25.30 -11.82
C LEU A 47 -24.27 24.69 -11.74
N HIS A 48 -24.75 24.39 -10.53
CA HIS A 48 -26.11 23.87 -10.32
C HIS A 48 -27.20 24.85 -10.77
N LYS A 49 -26.97 26.18 -10.76
CA LYS A 49 -27.95 27.15 -11.29
C LYS A 49 -28.12 27.05 -12.80
N ASP A 50 -27.08 26.60 -13.49
CA ASP A 50 -27.06 26.35 -14.93
C ASP A 50 -27.29 24.86 -15.24
N HIS A 51 -27.86 24.08 -14.30
CA HIS A 51 -28.18 22.65 -14.44
C HIS A 51 -26.98 21.73 -14.66
N ILE A 52 -25.80 22.13 -14.17
CA ILE A 52 -24.57 21.33 -14.22
C ILE A 52 -24.32 20.74 -12.83
N ASP A 53 -24.71 19.48 -12.65
CA ASP A 53 -24.58 18.75 -11.37
C ASP A 53 -23.37 17.81 -11.32
N LYS A 54 -22.63 17.70 -12.43
CA LYS A 54 -21.49 16.81 -12.58
C LYS A 54 -20.35 17.51 -13.31
N VAL A 55 -19.14 17.06 -13.05
CA VAL A 55 -17.94 17.38 -13.83
C VAL A 55 -17.42 16.13 -14.51
N TYR A 56 -17.11 16.28 -15.79
CA TYR A 56 -16.44 15.33 -16.65
C TYR A 56 -14.97 15.73 -16.78
N VAL A 57 -14.06 14.80 -16.46
CA VAL A 57 -12.61 14.97 -16.64
C VAL A 57 -12.12 13.87 -17.58
N LYS A 58 -11.67 14.26 -18.76
CA LYS A 58 -11.15 13.37 -19.79
C LYS A 58 -9.64 13.46 -19.84
N ILE A 59 -8.96 12.31 -19.72
CA ILE A 59 -7.51 12.19 -19.80
C ILE A 59 -7.20 11.35 -21.05
N GLU A 60 -6.63 11.97 -22.08
CA GLU A 60 -6.30 11.34 -23.35
C GLU A 60 -4.80 11.21 -23.51
N TYR A 61 -4.29 9.98 -23.45
CA TYR A 61 -2.90 9.67 -23.71
C TYR A 61 -2.75 9.11 -25.13
N LEU A 62 -2.09 9.89 -25.99
CA LEU A 62 -1.90 9.63 -27.41
C LEU A 62 -0.40 9.32 -27.66
N PRO A 63 0.04 8.05 -27.49
CA PRO A 63 1.46 7.70 -27.57
C PRO A 63 2.06 7.91 -28.96
N GLU A 64 1.30 7.64 -30.02
CA GLU A 64 1.76 7.81 -31.42
C GLU A 64 1.99 9.28 -31.78
N GLU A 65 1.15 10.17 -31.27
CA GLU A 65 1.28 11.62 -31.44
C GLU A 65 2.24 12.25 -30.43
N ASN A 66 2.68 11.48 -29.43
CA ASN A 66 3.50 11.93 -28.32
C ASN A 66 2.84 13.08 -27.52
N GLU A 67 1.55 12.91 -27.19
CA GLU A 67 0.72 13.91 -26.53
C GLU A 67 -0.08 13.35 -25.33
N LEU A 68 -0.36 14.24 -24.38
CA LEU A 68 -1.27 14.02 -23.26
C LEU A 68 -2.21 15.23 -23.17
N ILE A 69 -3.52 14.98 -23.26
CA ILE A 69 -4.55 16.02 -23.22
C ILE A 69 -5.43 15.76 -22.01
N ILE A 70 -5.67 16.79 -21.19
CA ILE A 70 -6.61 16.76 -20.09
C ILE A 70 -7.67 17.81 -20.36
N THR A 71 -8.93 17.38 -20.47
CA THR A 71 -10.08 18.24 -20.73
C THR A 71 -11.07 18.10 -19.59
N ASP A 72 -11.52 19.21 -19.01
CA ASP A 72 -12.64 19.23 -18.07
C ASP A 72 -13.71 20.23 -18.48
N ASP A 73 -14.95 19.95 -18.07
CA ASP A 73 -16.10 20.85 -18.15
C ASP A 73 -16.43 21.47 -16.78
N ALA A 74 -15.41 21.72 -15.95
CA ALA A 74 -15.61 22.40 -14.67
C ALA A 74 -15.95 23.89 -14.88
N TYR A 75 -15.78 24.73 -13.86
CA TYR A 75 -16.18 26.14 -13.93
C TYR A 75 -15.34 26.99 -14.90
N GLY A 76 -14.10 26.58 -15.18
CA GLY A 76 -13.12 27.34 -15.98
C GLY A 76 -12.55 28.58 -15.27
N MET A 77 -11.84 29.44 -16.03
CA MET A 77 -11.10 30.58 -15.48
C MET A 77 -11.30 31.86 -16.31
N GLU A 78 -11.47 32.99 -15.62
CA GLU A 78 -11.30 34.32 -16.23
C GLU A 78 -9.84 34.80 -16.19
N LEU A 79 -9.54 35.90 -16.90
CA LEU A 79 -8.18 36.40 -17.15
C LEU A 79 -7.30 36.47 -15.90
N GLN A 80 -7.84 36.88 -14.75
CA GLN A 80 -7.05 36.99 -13.52
C GLN A 80 -6.67 35.62 -12.97
N ASP A 81 -7.60 34.67 -12.94
CA ASP A 81 -7.35 33.30 -12.48
C ASP A 81 -6.44 32.57 -13.46
N PHE A 82 -6.65 32.76 -14.76
CA PHE A 82 -5.80 32.24 -15.82
C PHE A 82 -4.35 32.72 -15.70
N LYS A 83 -4.13 34.02 -15.44
CA LYS A 83 -2.79 34.58 -15.20
C LYS A 83 -2.11 33.94 -13.98
N ARG A 84 -2.85 33.72 -12.88
CA ARG A 84 -2.31 33.05 -11.68
C ARG A 84 -1.98 31.58 -11.99
N ALA A 85 -2.87 30.88 -12.68
CA ALA A 85 -2.70 29.48 -13.07
C ALA A 85 -1.50 29.21 -14.00
N VAL A 86 -0.92 30.23 -14.64
CA VAL A 86 0.27 30.09 -15.50
C VAL A 86 1.55 30.60 -14.83
N LYS A 87 1.44 31.56 -13.90
CA LYS A 87 2.59 32.17 -13.22
C LYS A 87 3.26 31.20 -12.24
N LEU A 88 4.59 31.04 -12.33
CA LEU A 88 5.36 30.07 -11.53
C LEU A 88 5.31 30.33 -10.01
N ASP A 89 5.44 31.59 -9.61
CA ASP A 89 5.46 32.01 -8.20
C ASP A 89 4.11 32.65 -7.82
N SER A 90 3.05 31.87 -7.91
CA SER A 90 1.73 32.27 -7.41
C SER A 90 1.32 31.32 -6.30
N LYS A 91 1.19 31.85 -5.08
CA LYS A 91 0.59 31.11 -3.98
C LYS A 91 -0.90 30.92 -4.26
N SER A 92 -1.45 29.84 -3.75
CA SER A 92 -2.90 29.61 -3.79
C SER A 92 -3.62 30.62 -2.89
N ASP A 93 -4.70 31.22 -3.41
CA ASP A 93 -5.62 32.05 -2.60
C ASP A 93 -6.49 31.18 -1.67
N HIS A 94 -6.46 29.86 -1.87
CA HIS A 94 -7.25 28.88 -1.13
C HIS A 94 -6.35 27.76 -0.60
N PRO A 95 -5.49 28.03 0.40
CA PRO A 95 -4.56 27.05 0.95
C PRO A 95 -5.27 25.86 1.63
N ASP A 96 -6.56 26.01 1.96
CA ASP A 96 -7.39 24.96 2.55
C ASP A 96 -8.07 24.06 1.52
N THR A 97 -7.55 23.98 0.29
CA THR A 97 -8.13 23.21 -0.81
C THR A 97 -7.15 22.17 -1.36
N ARG A 98 -7.58 21.40 -2.36
CA ARG A 98 -6.69 20.46 -3.07
C ARG A 98 -5.53 21.16 -3.80
N ASN A 99 -5.60 22.48 -4.00
CA ASN A 99 -4.63 23.26 -4.79
C ASN A 99 -3.73 24.15 -3.92
N GLU A 100 -3.33 23.70 -2.73
CA GLU A 100 -2.69 24.55 -1.71
C GLU A 100 -1.34 25.19 -2.12
N PHE A 101 -0.57 24.54 -3.01
CA PHE A 101 0.80 24.98 -3.34
C PHE A 101 0.89 25.91 -4.57
N GLY A 102 -0.15 25.99 -5.42
CA GLY A 102 -0.16 26.86 -6.61
C GLY A 102 0.78 26.46 -7.77
N MET A 103 1.53 25.36 -7.62
CA MET A 103 2.51 24.88 -8.60
C MET A 103 2.10 23.63 -9.39
N GLY A 104 1.07 22.90 -8.93
CA GLY A 104 0.69 21.56 -9.42
C GLY A 104 0.62 21.43 -10.95
N LEU A 105 -0.17 22.30 -11.60
CA LEU A 105 -0.32 22.29 -13.07
C LEU A 105 1.02 22.44 -13.80
N LYS A 106 1.84 23.43 -13.42
CA LYS A 106 3.09 23.75 -14.12
C LYS A 106 4.10 22.64 -13.92
N THR A 107 4.19 22.12 -12.70
CA THR A 107 5.10 21.05 -12.34
C THR A 107 4.73 19.76 -13.05
N ALA A 108 3.45 19.35 -13.02
CA ALA A 108 2.99 18.14 -13.70
C ALA A 108 3.14 18.24 -15.23
N ALA A 109 2.72 19.36 -15.84
CA ALA A 109 2.81 19.55 -17.29
C ALA A 109 4.26 19.56 -17.80
N SER A 110 5.14 20.28 -17.09
CA SER A 110 6.58 20.34 -17.41
C SER A 110 7.33 19.06 -17.07
N TRP A 111 6.78 18.22 -16.18
CA TRP A 111 7.33 16.89 -15.90
C TRP A 111 6.99 15.91 -17.03
N PHE A 112 5.78 16.00 -17.58
CA PHE A 112 5.34 15.14 -18.68
C PHE A 112 5.97 15.50 -20.02
N GLY A 113 6.00 16.78 -20.41
CA GLY A 113 6.45 17.20 -21.74
C GLY A 113 7.14 18.55 -21.78
N GLU A 114 7.79 18.81 -22.91
CA GLU A 114 8.59 20.04 -23.12
C GLU A 114 7.75 21.24 -23.57
N VAL A 115 6.57 20.98 -24.14
CA VAL A 115 5.64 22.00 -24.60
C VAL A 115 4.28 21.72 -24.01
N TRP A 116 3.68 22.69 -23.36
CA TRP A 116 2.31 22.56 -22.89
C TRP A 116 1.53 23.86 -23.10
N SER A 117 0.23 23.73 -23.33
CA SER A 117 -0.68 24.86 -23.44
C SER A 117 -1.89 24.67 -22.54
N VAL A 118 -2.46 25.79 -22.12
CA VAL A 118 -3.72 25.83 -21.38
C VAL A 118 -4.69 26.70 -22.14
N GLU A 119 -5.89 26.17 -22.36
CA GLU A 119 -7.05 26.89 -22.86
C GLU A 119 -8.15 26.84 -21.79
N SER A 120 -8.79 27.96 -21.47
CA SER A 120 -9.90 27.97 -20.52
C SER A 120 -10.85 29.13 -20.76
N THR A 121 -12.12 28.91 -20.44
CA THR A 121 -13.18 29.92 -20.40
C THR A 121 -14.05 29.66 -19.18
N GLN A 122 -14.39 30.71 -18.44
CA GLN A 122 -15.29 30.60 -17.31
C GLN A 122 -16.74 30.45 -17.79
N LEU A 123 -17.56 29.67 -17.08
CA LEU A 123 -19.01 29.61 -17.31
C LEU A 123 -19.62 31.01 -17.36
N ASN A 124 -20.47 31.24 -18.36
CA ASN A 124 -21.10 32.52 -18.70
C ASN A 124 -20.14 33.63 -19.20
N SER A 125 -18.85 33.33 -19.42
CA SER A 125 -17.92 34.24 -20.06
C SER A 125 -18.18 34.36 -21.57
N THR A 126 -17.71 35.45 -22.15
CA THR A 126 -17.62 35.59 -23.63
C THR A 126 -16.18 35.57 -24.10
N ASN A 127 -15.24 35.29 -23.20
CA ASN A 127 -13.82 35.32 -23.46
C ASN A 127 -13.22 33.95 -23.17
N LYS A 128 -12.38 33.49 -24.09
CA LYS A 128 -11.56 32.31 -23.95
C LYS A 128 -10.10 32.71 -23.95
N TYR A 129 -9.32 32.14 -23.05
CA TYR A 129 -7.91 32.45 -22.87
C TYR A 129 -7.05 31.26 -23.27
N PHE A 130 -5.96 31.53 -23.98
CA PHE A 130 -4.99 30.54 -24.40
C PHE A 130 -3.57 31.01 -24.10
N THR A 131 -2.73 30.11 -23.59
CA THR A 131 -1.28 30.33 -23.54
C THR A 131 -0.54 29.04 -23.85
N GLU A 132 0.66 29.18 -24.39
CA GLU A 132 1.58 28.08 -24.65
C GLU A 132 2.92 28.37 -23.96
N VAL A 133 3.42 27.37 -23.26
CA VAL A 133 4.72 27.35 -22.60
C VAL A 133 5.60 26.35 -23.35
N ASN A 134 6.55 26.87 -24.11
CA ASN A 134 7.56 26.08 -24.80
C ASN A 134 8.87 26.17 -24.01
N ILE A 135 9.16 25.16 -23.20
CA ILE A 135 10.29 25.15 -22.26
C ILE A 135 11.64 25.26 -22.99
N PRO A 136 11.90 24.51 -24.10
CA PRO A 136 13.11 24.68 -24.88
C PRO A 136 13.32 26.13 -25.36
N LEU A 137 12.27 26.77 -25.88
CA LEU A 137 12.31 28.13 -26.39
C LEU A 137 12.57 29.17 -25.29
N LEU A 138 11.91 29.02 -24.13
CA LEU A 138 12.09 29.93 -22.98
C LEU A 138 13.54 29.87 -22.48
N ARG A 139 14.12 28.67 -22.43
CA ARG A 139 15.52 28.46 -22.04
C ARG A 139 16.51 29.02 -23.07
N GLU A 140 16.33 28.71 -24.35
CA GLU A 140 17.23 29.15 -25.42
C GLU A 140 17.24 30.68 -25.56
N LYS A 141 16.06 31.30 -25.55
CA LYS A 141 15.90 32.74 -25.73
C LYS A 141 16.00 33.53 -24.42
N LYS A 142 16.17 32.87 -23.28
CA LYS A 142 16.15 33.46 -21.92
C LYS A 142 14.94 34.36 -21.70
N VAL A 143 13.78 33.92 -22.18
CA VAL A 143 12.52 34.66 -22.08
C VAL A 143 11.79 34.21 -20.81
N ASN A 144 11.38 35.16 -19.99
CA ASN A 144 10.68 34.91 -18.72
C ASN A 144 9.18 35.25 -18.77
N SER A 145 8.61 35.37 -19.97
CA SER A 145 7.22 35.76 -20.20
C SER A 145 6.56 34.92 -21.28
N VAL A 146 5.27 34.62 -21.11
CA VAL A 146 4.44 33.96 -22.13
C VAL A 146 3.32 34.90 -22.58
N LYS A 147 2.87 34.73 -23.82
CA LYS A 147 1.75 35.51 -24.37
C LYS A 147 0.43 34.83 -24.02
N ILE A 148 -0.53 35.61 -23.57
CA ILE A 148 -1.92 35.17 -23.41
C ILE A 148 -2.70 35.70 -24.60
N LYS A 149 -3.33 34.80 -25.35
CA LYS A 149 -4.27 35.12 -26.42
C LYS A 149 -5.69 35.13 -25.83
N THR A 150 -6.52 36.04 -26.29
CA THR A 150 -7.95 36.10 -25.93
C THR A 150 -8.77 36.03 -27.20
N SER A 151 -9.76 35.15 -27.22
CA SER A 151 -10.75 35.01 -28.29
C SER A 151 -12.16 35.09 -27.72
N LYS A 152 -13.16 35.24 -28.59
CA LYS A 152 -14.58 35.19 -28.21
C LYS A 152 -15.10 33.75 -28.26
N CYS A 153 -15.96 33.40 -27.31
CA CYS A 153 -16.61 32.10 -27.19
C CYS A 153 -18.09 32.25 -26.80
N SER A 154 -18.82 31.14 -26.87
CA SER A 154 -20.21 31.06 -26.40
C SER A 154 -20.26 31.11 -24.88
N LYS A 155 -21.38 31.56 -24.29
CA LYS A 155 -21.56 31.62 -22.83
C LYS A 155 -21.75 30.25 -22.19
N GLU A 156 -22.23 29.30 -22.99
CA GLU A 156 -22.42 27.89 -22.65
C GLU A 156 -21.09 27.14 -22.69
N GLU A 157 -20.03 27.71 -23.25
CA GLU A 157 -18.71 27.09 -23.26
C GLU A 157 -17.98 27.39 -21.95
N HIS A 158 -17.55 26.35 -21.25
CA HIS A 158 -16.81 26.44 -20.00
C HIS A 158 -15.85 25.27 -19.84
N GLY A 159 -14.90 25.43 -18.92
CA GLY A 159 -13.95 24.38 -18.58
C GLY A 159 -12.51 24.71 -18.96
N THR A 160 -11.67 23.69 -18.97
CA THR A 160 -10.22 23.83 -19.19
C THR A 160 -9.68 22.70 -20.04
N ILE A 161 -8.78 23.02 -20.96
CA ILE A 161 -8.00 22.05 -21.73
C ILE A 161 -6.52 22.30 -21.44
N VAL A 162 -5.84 21.29 -20.90
CA VAL A 162 -4.39 21.25 -20.77
C VAL A 162 -3.85 20.29 -21.82
N HIS A 163 -3.06 20.79 -22.76
CA HIS A 163 -2.47 19.99 -23.83
C HIS A 163 -0.96 19.96 -23.69
N ILE A 164 -0.41 18.78 -23.50
CA ILE A 164 1.02 18.55 -23.30
C ILE A 164 1.55 17.77 -24.50
N ARG A 165 2.60 18.29 -25.13
CA ARG A 165 3.25 17.77 -26.32
C ARG A 165 4.72 17.52 -26.06
N ASN A 166 5.34 16.73 -26.93
CA ASN A 166 6.73 16.30 -26.81
C ASN A 166 6.96 15.63 -25.45
N LEU A 167 6.21 14.57 -25.16
CA LEU A 167 6.33 13.88 -23.87
C LEU A 167 7.75 13.33 -23.71
N THR A 168 8.33 13.63 -22.55
CA THR A 168 9.63 13.09 -22.11
C THR A 168 9.46 11.82 -21.29
N LYS A 169 8.22 11.51 -20.88
CA LYS A 169 7.82 10.34 -20.09
C LYS A 169 6.80 9.53 -20.86
N GLN A 170 7.21 8.38 -21.37
CA GLN A 170 6.30 7.42 -21.99
C GLN A 170 5.61 6.58 -20.92
N ILE A 171 4.30 6.39 -21.07
CA ILE A 171 3.49 5.56 -20.18
C ILE A 171 3.31 4.20 -20.86
N SER A 172 3.78 3.13 -20.19
CA SER A 172 3.62 1.76 -20.71
C SER A 172 2.20 1.23 -20.47
N THR A 173 1.77 0.25 -21.26
CA THR A 173 0.43 -0.37 -21.14
C THR A 173 0.14 -0.91 -19.73
N ARG A 174 1.11 -1.56 -19.07
CA ARG A 174 0.96 -2.02 -17.67
C ARG A 174 0.71 -0.87 -16.71
N THR A 175 1.29 0.30 -17.01
CA THR A 175 1.13 1.51 -16.20
C THR A 175 -0.25 2.13 -16.38
N HIS A 176 -0.94 1.95 -17.52
CA HIS A 176 -2.32 2.43 -17.70
C HIS A 176 -3.28 1.84 -16.68
N SER A 177 -3.27 0.51 -16.50
CA SER A 177 -4.12 -0.15 -15.50
C SER A 177 -3.82 0.32 -14.08
N LYS A 178 -2.53 0.55 -13.77
CA LYS A 178 -2.09 1.06 -12.47
C LYS A 178 -2.51 2.51 -12.26
N ILE A 179 -2.41 3.37 -13.27
CA ILE A 179 -2.91 4.75 -13.24
C ILE A 179 -4.41 4.74 -12.96
N CYS A 180 -5.18 3.97 -13.72
CA CYS A 180 -6.64 3.90 -13.53
C CYS A 180 -7.00 3.44 -12.11
N SER A 181 -6.39 2.35 -11.62
CA SER A 181 -6.66 1.83 -10.28
C SER A 181 -6.28 2.81 -9.16
N LEU A 182 -5.16 3.53 -9.31
CA LEU A 182 -4.73 4.51 -8.32
C LEU A 182 -5.58 5.78 -8.38
N LEU A 183 -6.00 6.24 -9.55
CA LEU A 183 -6.96 7.35 -9.68
C LEU A 183 -8.34 6.97 -9.10
N GLU A 184 -8.83 5.75 -9.36
CA GLU A 184 -10.04 5.21 -8.74
C GLU A 184 -9.95 5.24 -7.21
N SER A 185 -8.78 4.90 -6.65
CA SER A 185 -8.55 5.00 -5.21
C SER A 185 -8.45 6.45 -4.72
N MET A 186 -7.72 7.33 -5.42
CA MET A 186 -7.50 8.72 -5.01
C MET A 186 -8.79 9.50 -4.88
N TYR A 187 -9.66 9.32 -5.87
CA TYR A 187 -10.90 10.06 -6.04
C TYR A 187 -12.13 9.23 -5.67
N ARG A 188 -11.96 8.13 -4.93
CA ARG A 188 -13.04 7.18 -4.62
C ARG A 188 -14.30 7.79 -4.05
N ARG A 189 -14.19 8.80 -3.16
CA ARG A 189 -15.36 9.50 -2.60
C ARG A 189 -16.04 10.41 -3.62
N ASP A 190 -15.26 11.01 -4.52
CA ASP A 190 -15.79 11.83 -5.60
C ASP A 190 -16.53 10.95 -6.63
N LEU A 191 -15.93 9.80 -6.98
CA LEU A 191 -16.52 8.80 -7.88
C LEU A 191 -17.78 8.17 -7.27
N GLU A 192 -17.75 7.81 -5.99
CA GLU A 192 -18.89 7.29 -5.24
C GLU A 192 -20.06 8.29 -5.21
N SER A 193 -19.77 9.59 -5.09
CA SER A 193 -20.79 10.64 -5.11
C SER A 193 -21.50 10.77 -6.47
N GLN A 194 -20.94 10.19 -7.54
CA GLN A 194 -21.39 10.32 -8.93
C GLN A 194 -21.42 11.76 -9.48
N LYS A 195 -20.84 12.72 -8.76
CA LYS A 195 -20.65 14.11 -9.20
C LYS A 195 -19.42 14.29 -10.07
N VAL A 196 -18.45 13.39 -9.96
CA VAL A 196 -17.21 13.44 -10.74
C VAL A 196 -17.15 12.20 -11.62
N ILE A 197 -16.96 12.40 -12.93
CA ILE A 197 -16.72 11.35 -13.91
C ILE A 197 -15.32 11.54 -14.46
N ILE A 198 -14.48 10.52 -14.34
CA ILE A 198 -13.12 10.53 -14.89
C ILE A 198 -13.05 9.49 -15.99
N GLU A 199 -12.72 9.90 -17.21
CA GLU A 199 -12.47 9.02 -18.35
C GLU A 199 -10.97 8.99 -18.66
N PHE A 200 -10.38 7.80 -18.76
CA PHE A 200 -9.02 7.61 -19.23
C PHE A 200 -9.06 6.95 -20.61
N VAL A 201 -8.53 7.64 -21.62
CA VAL A 201 -8.46 7.20 -23.01
C VAL A 201 -7.00 6.96 -23.40
N SER A 202 -6.70 5.80 -23.97
CA SER A 202 -5.39 5.50 -24.55
C SER A 202 -5.52 4.68 -25.83
N GLY A 203 -5.08 5.26 -26.95
CA GLY A 203 -5.34 4.69 -28.28
C GLY A 203 -6.84 4.49 -28.50
N ASN A 204 -7.25 3.27 -28.84
CA ASN A 204 -8.66 2.91 -29.04
C ASN A 204 -9.39 2.47 -27.76
N ASN A 205 -8.72 2.46 -26.61
CA ASN A 205 -9.32 2.04 -25.35
C ASN A 205 -9.79 3.27 -24.57
N SER A 206 -11.06 3.26 -24.15
CA SER A 206 -11.59 4.20 -23.16
C SER A 206 -12.04 3.44 -21.92
N LYS A 207 -11.73 3.99 -20.74
CA LYS A 207 -12.20 3.50 -19.45
C LYS A 207 -12.75 4.66 -18.63
N ILE A 208 -14.05 4.62 -18.34
CA ILE A 208 -14.65 5.43 -17.28
C ILE A 208 -14.26 4.79 -15.94
N LEU A 209 -13.62 5.58 -15.08
CA LEU A 209 -13.19 5.15 -13.77
C LEU A 209 -14.39 4.98 -12.84
N HIS A 210 -14.36 3.92 -12.04
CA HIS A 210 -15.41 3.62 -11.08
C HIS A 210 -14.81 3.07 -9.80
N PHE A 211 -15.41 3.45 -8.66
CA PHE A 211 -15.04 2.89 -7.37
C PHE A 211 -16.26 2.30 -6.66
N THR A 212 -16.15 1.04 -6.25
CA THR A 212 -17.14 0.39 -5.39
C THR A 212 -16.64 0.44 -3.95
N PRO A 213 -17.38 1.05 -3.01
CA PRO A 213 -17.02 1.07 -1.60
C PRO A 213 -16.77 -0.32 -1.01
N TYR A 214 -15.79 -0.41 -0.11
CA TYR A 214 -15.51 -1.64 0.59
C TYR A 214 -16.55 -1.90 1.68
N GLU A 215 -17.22 -3.05 1.60
CA GLU A 215 -18.24 -3.44 2.57
C GLU A 215 -17.62 -3.91 3.90
N PRO A 216 -18.10 -3.38 5.04
CA PRO A 216 -17.72 -3.90 6.35
C PRO A 216 -18.36 -5.27 6.60
N LEU A 217 -17.62 -6.15 7.28
CA LEU A 217 -18.10 -7.44 7.72
C LEU A 217 -19.25 -7.27 8.71
N THR A 218 -20.36 -7.97 8.44
CA THR A 218 -21.48 -8.08 9.38
C THR A 218 -21.52 -9.50 9.92
N TYR A 219 -21.50 -9.63 11.25
CA TYR A 219 -21.48 -10.92 11.93
C TYR A 219 -22.51 -10.92 13.08
N LYS A 220 -23.39 -11.92 13.10
CA LYS A 220 -24.50 -12.04 14.08
C LYS A 220 -25.33 -10.76 14.23
N GLY A 221 -25.56 -10.04 13.13
CA GLY A 221 -26.34 -8.79 13.10
C GLY A 221 -25.58 -7.53 13.51
N GLU A 222 -24.31 -7.63 13.91
CA GLU A 222 -23.45 -6.47 14.18
C GLU A 222 -22.52 -6.21 12.98
N THR A 223 -22.59 -4.99 12.42
CA THR A 223 -21.63 -4.54 11.41
C THR A 223 -20.38 -4.01 12.09
N TRP A 224 -19.23 -4.58 11.77
CA TRP A 224 -17.95 -4.20 12.36
C TRP A 224 -17.33 -3.03 11.61
N LYS A 225 -17.82 -1.85 11.96
CA LYS A 225 -17.33 -0.54 11.54
C LYS A 225 -17.41 0.41 12.73
N MET A 226 -16.34 1.16 12.97
CA MET A 226 -16.23 2.12 14.06
C MET A 226 -15.81 3.47 13.51
N ASN A 227 -16.60 4.50 13.82
CA ASN A 227 -16.28 5.87 13.42
C ASN A 227 -15.20 6.47 14.34
N LEU A 228 -14.41 7.36 13.77
CA LEU A 228 -13.42 8.18 14.45
C LEU A 228 -13.89 9.63 14.36
N ASP A 229 -13.91 10.32 15.50
CA ASP A 229 -13.98 11.79 15.58
C ASP A 229 -13.31 12.21 16.88
N TYR A 230 -12.06 12.64 16.80
CA TYR A 230 -11.30 13.08 17.96
C TYR A 230 -10.18 14.04 17.55
N SER A 231 -9.48 14.58 18.55
CA SER A 231 -8.29 15.39 18.33
C SER A 231 -7.24 15.05 19.37
N PHE A 232 -5.98 15.31 19.04
CA PHE A 232 -4.86 15.24 19.97
C PHE A 232 -3.94 16.45 19.74
N GLU A 233 -3.23 16.83 20.79
CA GLU A 233 -2.27 17.93 20.73
C GLU A 233 -0.86 17.40 20.49
N PHE A 234 -0.15 18.03 19.56
CA PHE A 234 1.27 17.79 19.33
C PHE A 234 1.99 19.13 19.10
N LYS A 235 3.05 19.38 19.89
CA LYS A 235 3.84 20.64 19.83
C LYS A 235 2.96 21.91 19.83
N LYS A 236 1.94 21.98 20.70
CA LYS A 236 0.98 23.09 20.82
C LYS A 236 0.08 23.32 19.59
N LYS A 237 0.04 22.38 18.65
CA LYS A 237 -0.93 22.36 17.55
C LYS A 237 -1.93 21.22 17.77
N GLN A 238 -3.20 21.50 17.55
CA GLN A 238 -4.27 20.50 17.58
C GLN A 238 -4.37 19.82 16.22
N TYR A 239 -4.49 18.49 16.24
CA TYR A 239 -4.66 17.66 15.06
C TYR A 239 -5.98 16.91 15.17
N LYS A 240 -6.90 17.18 14.24
CA LYS A 240 -8.19 16.52 14.17
C LYS A 240 -8.13 15.28 13.29
N ILE A 241 -8.77 14.22 13.77
CA ILE A 241 -8.90 12.95 13.07
C ILE A 241 -10.38 12.61 12.96
N LYS A 242 -10.80 12.33 11.73
CA LYS A 242 -12.16 11.84 11.41
C LYS A 242 -12.09 10.59 10.54
N GLY A 243 -13.22 9.92 10.38
CA GLY A 243 -13.37 8.82 9.43
C GLY A 243 -13.85 7.54 10.11
N PHE A 244 -13.35 6.38 9.68
CA PHE A 244 -13.73 5.10 10.26
C PHE A 244 -12.66 4.02 10.10
N VAL A 245 -12.74 3.00 10.95
CA VAL A 245 -12.02 1.73 10.82
C VAL A 245 -13.03 0.59 10.80
N GLY A 246 -12.79 -0.41 9.97
CA GLY A 246 -13.68 -1.54 9.71
C GLY A 246 -12.92 -2.84 9.55
N ILE A 247 -13.67 -3.94 9.50
CA ILE A 247 -13.16 -5.25 9.07
C ILE A 247 -13.75 -5.54 7.70
N LEU A 248 -12.91 -5.83 6.70
CA LEU A 248 -13.36 -6.17 5.35
C LEU A 248 -14.24 -7.42 5.40
N LYS A 249 -15.37 -7.38 4.67
CA LYS A 249 -16.15 -8.58 4.38
C LYS A 249 -15.32 -9.54 3.52
N GLU A 250 -15.23 -10.80 3.95
CA GLU A 250 -14.58 -11.85 3.15
C GLU A 250 -15.37 -12.03 1.85
N ARG A 251 -14.68 -12.04 0.70
CA ARG A 251 -15.31 -12.27 -0.60
C ARG A 251 -15.43 -13.77 -0.85
N GLU A 252 -16.60 -14.23 -1.26
CA GLU A 252 -16.92 -15.65 -1.42
C GLU A 252 -16.14 -16.36 -2.53
N ASN A 253 -15.57 -15.63 -3.52
CA ASN A 253 -14.98 -16.23 -4.73
C ASN A 253 -13.72 -15.50 -5.25
N GLY A 254 -12.55 -15.69 -4.61
CA GLY A 254 -11.24 -15.47 -5.26
C GLY A 254 -10.91 -14.08 -5.85
N GLY A 255 -11.68 -13.03 -5.52
CA GLY A 255 -11.33 -11.66 -5.88
C GLY A 255 -10.10 -11.15 -5.10
N LYS A 256 -9.45 -10.09 -5.61
CA LYS A 256 -8.23 -9.45 -5.07
C LYS A 256 -8.07 -9.65 -3.55
N SER A 257 -6.92 -10.20 -3.14
CA SER A 257 -6.69 -10.68 -1.77
C SER A 257 -7.05 -9.64 -0.71
N GLY A 258 -7.56 -10.10 0.45
CA GLY A 258 -7.87 -9.23 1.58
C GLY A 258 -6.70 -8.33 1.98
N PHE A 259 -5.46 -8.80 1.80
CA PHE A 259 -4.24 -8.02 2.04
C PHE A 259 -4.14 -6.76 1.19
N VAL A 260 -4.42 -6.83 -0.12
CA VAL A 260 -4.27 -5.70 -1.05
C VAL A 260 -5.26 -4.57 -0.73
N ASN A 261 -6.46 -4.93 -0.29
CA ASN A 261 -7.52 -3.97 0.07
C ASN A 261 -7.48 -3.54 1.55
N ALA A 262 -6.83 -4.32 2.42
CA ALA A 262 -6.65 -3.99 3.83
C ALA A 262 -5.63 -2.86 4.00
N GLY A 263 -5.68 -2.23 5.17
CA GLY A 263 -4.90 -1.05 5.53
C GLY A 263 -5.76 0.23 5.58
N PHE A 264 -5.18 1.29 6.12
CA PHE A 264 -5.83 2.59 6.18
C PHE A 264 -5.50 3.39 4.94
N ALA A 265 -6.52 3.96 4.32
CA ALA A 265 -6.30 4.99 3.32
C ALA A 265 -6.55 6.36 3.96
N LEU A 266 -5.50 7.17 3.93
CA LEU A 266 -5.39 8.44 4.63
C LEU A 266 -5.77 9.57 3.68
N PHE A 267 -6.76 10.35 4.05
CA PHE A 267 -7.29 11.45 3.26
C PHE A 267 -6.83 12.80 3.78
N ARG A 268 -6.79 13.74 2.86
CA ARG A 268 -6.80 15.16 3.16
C ARG A 268 -7.57 15.88 2.05
N ARG A 269 -8.44 16.83 2.39
CA ARG A 269 -9.28 17.57 1.44
C ARG A 269 -10.08 16.64 0.52
N ASN A 270 -10.66 15.59 1.10
CA ASN A 270 -11.44 14.55 0.40
C ASN A 270 -10.67 13.81 -0.72
N ARG A 271 -9.33 13.81 -0.70
CA ARG A 271 -8.47 13.08 -1.65
C ARG A 271 -7.52 12.15 -0.89
N VAL A 272 -7.37 10.91 -1.34
CA VAL A 272 -6.47 9.95 -0.67
C VAL A 272 -5.03 10.36 -0.93
N ILE A 273 -4.26 10.64 0.12
CA ILE A 273 -2.82 10.98 0.06
C ILE A 273 -1.98 9.71 0.10
N ILE A 274 -2.29 8.80 1.04
CA ILE A 274 -1.67 7.47 1.14
C ILE A 274 -2.79 6.44 1.09
N GLY A 275 -2.79 5.58 0.08
CA GLY A 275 -3.80 4.54 -0.08
C GLY A 275 -3.99 4.07 -1.51
N GLY A 276 -4.73 2.97 -1.65
CA GLY A 276 -4.95 2.28 -2.91
C GLY A 276 -4.39 0.87 -2.90
N GLU A 277 -4.61 0.14 -3.99
CA GLU A 277 -4.24 -1.26 -4.07
C GLU A 277 -2.75 -1.47 -3.79
N GLY A 278 -2.45 -2.11 -2.65
CA GLY A 278 -1.09 -2.34 -2.19
C GLY A 278 -0.34 -1.12 -1.64
N GLN A 279 -1.01 0.03 -1.49
CA GLN A 279 -0.41 1.29 -0.98
C GLN A 279 -1.11 1.82 0.27
N ASN A 280 -2.00 1.04 0.86
CA ASN A 280 -2.65 1.42 2.11
C ASN A 280 -1.64 1.51 3.26
N TYR A 281 -1.83 2.50 4.12
CA TYR A 281 -1.04 2.73 5.31
C TYR A 281 -1.27 1.62 6.35
N LYS A 282 -0.19 0.90 6.70
CA LYS A 282 -0.22 -0.25 7.63
C LYS A 282 0.89 -0.15 8.68
N PRO A 283 0.77 0.76 9.66
CA PRO A 283 1.76 0.89 10.73
C PRO A 283 1.84 -0.42 11.53
N THR A 284 3.07 -0.92 11.73
CA THR A 284 3.33 -2.23 12.33
C THR A 284 2.77 -2.37 13.75
N GLU A 285 2.64 -1.27 14.48
CA GLU A 285 2.08 -1.20 15.83
C GLU A 285 0.57 -1.50 15.87
N ILE A 286 -0.12 -1.31 14.74
CA ILE A 286 -1.55 -1.57 14.61
C ILE A 286 -1.79 -2.87 13.85
N PHE A 287 -1.06 -3.09 12.76
CA PHE A 287 -1.30 -4.19 11.83
C PHE A 287 -0.45 -5.43 12.14
N GLY A 288 0.66 -5.28 12.87
CA GLY A 288 1.64 -6.34 13.05
C GLY A 288 2.32 -6.71 11.73
N GLU A 289 2.74 -7.97 11.64
CA GLU A 289 3.40 -8.52 10.45
C GLU A 289 2.45 -8.69 9.26
N ALA A 290 2.99 -8.86 8.05
CA ALA A 290 2.21 -8.98 6.81
C ALA A 290 1.20 -10.13 6.87
N GLN A 291 1.60 -11.25 7.47
CA GLN A 291 0.79 -12.47 7.57
C GLN A 291 -0.31 -12.38 8.61
N SER A 292 -0.32 -11.33 9.45
CA SER A 292 -1.31 -11.24 10.52
C SER A 292 -2.72 -11.20 9.95
N THR A 293 -3.66 -11.82 10.64
CA THR A 293 -5.09 -11.75 10.27
C THR A 293 -5.57 -10.30 10.18
N ILE A 294 -5.00 -9.41 10.99
CA ILE A 294 -5.27 -7.97 10.98
C ILE A 294 -4.83 -7.35 9.65
N SER A 295 -3.61 -7.64 9.18
CA SER A 295 -3.01 -7.15 7.92
C SER A 295 -3.80 -7.52 6.66
N HIS A 296 -4.67 -8.53 6.75
CA HIS A 296 -5.53 -9.01 5.69
C HIS A 296 -7.00 -8.56 5.79
N LYS A 297 -7.41 -7.96 6.92
CA LYS A 297 -8.84 -7.72 7.21
C LYS A 297 -9.14 -6.31 7.69
N LEU A 298 -8.26 -5.72 8.50
CA LEU A 298 -8.48 -4.39 9.04
C LEU A 298 -8.33 -3.37 7.91
N TYR A 299 -9.29 -2.47 7.77
CA TYR A 299 -9.23 -1.39 6.79
C TYR A 299 -9.85 -0.12 7.38
N GLY A 300 -9.62 1.01 6.74
CA GLY A 300 -10.22 2.25 7.20
C GLY A 300 -9.96 3.42 6.28
N GLU A 301 -10.74 4.46 6.52
CA GLU A 301 -10.62 5.75 5.87
C GLU A 301 -10.42 6.78 6.97
N ILE A 302 -9.29 7.48 6.95
CA ILE A 302 -8.93 8.40 8.03
C ILE A 302 -8.65 9.77 7.43
N ASP A 303 -9.43 10.77 7.83
CA ASP A 303 -9.29 12.16 7.41
C ASP A 303 -8.28 12.89 8.32
N LEU A 304 -7.22 13.41 7.71
CA LEU A 304 -6.06 14.02 8.35
C LEU A 304 -5.88 15.47 7.85
N GLU A 305 -6.93 16.28 7.97
CA GLU A 305 -6.99 17.64 7.40
C GLU A 305 -5.88 18.59 7.89
N ASP A 306 -5.52 18.48 9.17
CA ASP A 306 -4.52 19.34 9.82
C ASP A 306 -3.07 18.88 9.61
N PHE A 307 -2.87 17.73 8.97
CA PHE A 307 -1.55 17.13 8.77
C PHE A 307 -0.87 17.67 7.51
N PRO A 308 0.43 18.01 7.58
CA PRO A 308 1.18 18.48 6.43
C PRO A 308 1.41 17.35 5.42
N VAL A 309 1.38 17.68 4.13
CA VAL A 309 1.71 16.76 3.03
C VAL A 309 2.90 17.29 2.23
N ASN A 310 3.59 16.40 1.52
CA ASN A 310 4.66 16.81 0.62
C ASN A 310 4.11 17.49 -0.66
N GLN A 311 5.01 18.12 -1.43
CA GLN A 311 4.64 18.88 -2.64
C GLN A 311 3.97 18.02 -3.73
N ALA A 312 4.32 16.73 -3.81
CA ALA A 312 3.73 15.79 -4.76
C ALA A 312 2.39 15.19 -4.28
N LYS A 313 1.96 15.53 -3.06
CA LYS A 313 0.78 14.99 -2.38
C LYS A 313 0.74 13.46 -2.39
N ASP A 314 1.88 12.81 -2.31
CA ASP A 314 2.00 11.34 -2.27
C ASP A 314 2.43 10.80 -0.91
N GLY A 315 2.54 11.68 0.08
CA GLY A 315 2.81 11.33 1.47
C GLY A 315 2.54 12.48 2.43
N PHE A 316 2.27 12.12 3.67
CA PHE A 316 2.27 13.06 4.79
C PHE A 316 3.71 13.32 5.25
N ILE A 317 3.95 14.52 5.78
CA ILE A 317 5.23 14.89 6.37
C ILE A 317 5.18 14.52 7.86
N TRP A 318 5.84 13.42 8.20
CA TRP A 318 5.83 12.82 9.54
C TRP A 318 6.90 13.36 10.49
N ASP A 319 7.40 14.56 10.24
CA ASP A 319 8.58 15.09 10.92
C ASP A 319 8.44 15.18 12.45
N ASN A 320 9.56 14.92 13.12
CA ASN A 320 9.76 15.14 14.55
C ASN A 320 8.88 14.32 15.50
N GLY A 321 8.40 13.14 15.11
CA GLY A 321 7.61 12.28 16.01
C GLY A 321 6.09 12.32 15.78
N LEU A 322 5.62 13.02 14.73
CA LEU A 322 4.19 13.21 14.50
C LEU A 322 3.48 11.89 14.14
N GLU A 323 4.14 11.01 13.40
CA GLU A 323 3.61 9.69 13.06
C GLU A 323 3.43 8.81 14.29
N GLU A 324 4.42 8.79 15.18
CA GLU A 324 4.39 8.01 16.41
C GLU A 324 3.26 8.51 17.34
N GLU A 325 3.08 9.83 17.46
CA GLU A 325 1.98 10.39 18.25
C GLU A 325 0.61 10.14 17.59
N PHE A 326 0.53 10.18 16.26
CA PHE A 326 -0.67 9.76 15.53
C PHE A 326 -1.02 8.29 15.84
N ILE A 327 -0.07 7.37 15.69
CA ILE A 327 -0.24 5.94 15.95
C ILE A 327 -0.62 5.69 17.41
N LYS A 328 0.07 6.32 18.38
CA LYS A 328 -0.23 6.22 19.82
C LYS A 328 -1.62 6.74 20.15
N SER A 329 -2.10 7.79 19.47
CA SER A 329 -3.45 8.31 19.66
C SER A 329 -4.51 7.37 19.07
N LEU A 330 -4.21 6.71 17.94
CA LEU A 330 -5.16 5.87 17.21
C LEU A 330 -5.30 4.47 17.80
N ALA A 331 -4.18 3.80 18.10
CA ALA A 331 -4.14 2.41 18.55
C ALA A 331 -5.10 2.05 19.71
N PRO A 332 -5.16 2.80 20.83
CA PRO A 332 -6.07 2.49 21.92
C PRO A 332 -7.55 2.66 21.54
N ARG A 333 -7.86 3.60 20.63
CA ARG A 333 -9.24 3.89 20.19
C ARG A 333 -9.77 2.79 19.28
N ILE A 334 -8.91 2.18 18.47
CA ILE A 334 -9.30 1.09 17.57
C ILE A 334 -9.09 -0.29 18.16
N LYS A 335 -8.67 -0.40 19.43
CA LYS A 335 -8.36 -1.68 20.08
C LYS A 335 -9.50 -2.70 19.93
N LYS A 336 -10.75 -2.30 20.19
CA LYS A 336 -11.92 -3.21 20.07
C LYS A 336 -12.01 -3.86 18.68
N ILE A 337 -11.91 -3.08 17.61
CA ILE A 337 -12.05 -3.61 16.24
C ILE A 337 -10.79 -4.33 15.77
N ARG A 338 -9.61 -3.90 16.23
CA ARG A 338 -8.34 -4.60 16.00
C ARG A 338 -8.37 -6.00 16.62
N ASP A 339 -8.84 -6.11 17.87
CA ASP A 339 -8.96 -7.40 18.57
C ASP A 339 -9.98 -8.32 17.89
N LEU A 340 -11.07 -7.75 17.32
CA LEU A 340 -11.99 -8.50 16.46
C LEU A 340 -11.31 -8.98 15.17
N ALA A 341 -10.51 -8.14 14.52
CA ALA A 341 -9.79 -8.46 13.29
C ALA A 341 -8.73 -9.57 13.51
N ALA A 342 -8.11 -9.60 14.70
CA ALA A 342 -7.13 -10.60 15.10
C ALA A 342 -7.72 -12.03 15.14
N LYS A 343 -9.00 -12.18 15.54
CA LYS A 343 -9.66 -13.48 15.63
C LYS A 343 -9.78 -14.17 14.28
N THR A 344 -9.35 -15.42 14.20
CA THR A 344 -9.54 -16.28 13.02
C THR A 344 -11.03 -16.62 12.80
N VAL A 345 -11.39 -17.06 11.59
CA VAL A 345 -12.77 -17.53 11.31
C VAL A 345 -13.15 -18.69 12.26
N LYS A 346 -12.20 -19.61 12.52
CA LYS A 346 -12.36 -20.78 13.40
C LYS A 346 -12.67 -20.41 14.85
N GLU A 347 -12.01 -19.38 15.39
CA GLU A 347 -12.30 -18.86 16.74
C GLU A 347 -13.66 -18.15 16.84
N ARG A 348 -14.20 -17.69 15.70
CA ARG A 348 -15.54 -17.08 15.63
C ARG A 348 -16.65 -18.14 15.51
N THR A 349 -16.39 -19.30 14.90
CA THR A 349 -17.43 -20.29 14.58
C THR A 349 -17.53 -21.51 15.50
N LYS A 350 -16.54 -21.82 16.37
CA LYS A 350 -16.51 -23.12 17.11
C LYS A 350 -16.81 -24.30 16.16
N GLU A 351 -16.16 -24.33 15.00
CA GLU A 351 -16.34 -25.41 14.01
C GLU A 351 -15.81 -26.74 14.54
N ASP A 352 -16.55 -27.82 14.28
CA ASP A 352 -16.08 -29.19 14.51
C ASP A 352 -14.89 -29.46 13.57
N VAL A 353 -13.71 -29.60 14.17
CA VAL A 353 -12.44 -29.81 13.47
C VAL A 353 -12.42 -31.16 12.72
N LEU A 354 -13.31 -32.09 13.11
CA LEU A 354 -13.45 -33.41 12.50
C LEU A 354 -14.55 -33.47 11.42
N SER A 355 -15.18 -32.34 11.09
CA SER A 355 -16.24 -32.31 10.07
C SER A 355 -15.70 -32.54 8.66
N LYS A 356 -16.59 -32.98 7.75
CA LYS A 356 -16.27 -33.15 6.32
C LYS A 356 -15.83 -31.83 5.68
N ASP A 357 -16.51 -30.73 6.00
CA ASP A 357 -16.22 -29.41 5.44
C ASP A 357 -14.82 -28.91 5.85
N THR A 358 -14.43 -29.12 7.12
CA THR A 358 -13.07 -28.79 7.60
C THR A 358 -12.01 -29.64 6.90
N SER A 359 -12.30 -30.93 6.67
CA SER A 359 -11.40 -31.85 5.97
C SER A 359 -11.21 -31.46 4.50
N GLU A 360 -12.30 -31.15 3.78
CA GLU A 360 -12.26 -30.70 2.37
C GLU A 360 -11.50 -29.39 2.22
N LYS A 361 -11.72 -28.43 3.11
CA LYS A 361 -10.96 -27.18 3.15
C LYS A 361 -9.47 -27.43 3.38
N THR A 362 -9.12 -28.27 4.36
CA THR A 362 -7.73 -28.62 4.66
C THR A 362 -7.05 -29.31 3.47
N TYR A 363 -7.76 -30.21 2.77
CA TYR A 363 -7.28 -30.83 1.54
C TYR A 363 -6.98 -29.79 0.45
N ASN A 364 -7.92 -28.88 0.19
CA ASN A 364 -7.76 -27.85 -0.83
C ASN A 364 -6.59 -26.90 -0.53
N ASP A 365 -6.37 -26.55 0.74
CA ASP A 365 -5.25 -25.70 1.17
C ASP A 365 -3.90 -26.44 1.09
N THR A 366 -3.89 -27.76 1.33
CA THR A 366 -2.65 -28.59 1.38
C THR A 366 -2.23 -29.10 0.01
N LYS A 367 -3.18 -29.38 -0.89
CA LYS A 367 -2.92 -29.96 -2.22
C LYS A 367 -1.88 -29.19 -3.04
N PRO A 368 -1.92 -27.84 -3.15
CA PRO A 368 -0.92 -27.08 -3.89
C PRO A 368 0.50 -27.27 -3.35
N PHE A 369 0.66 -27.49 -2.04
CA PHE A 369 1.95 -27.76 -1.43
C PHE A 369 2.44 -29.19 -1.76
N ALA A 370 1.55 -30.18 -1.69
CA ALA A 370 1.87 -31.56 -2.09
C ALA A 370 2.29 -31.64 -3.57
N ASP A 371 1.60 -30.92 -4.44
CA ASP A 371 1.93 -30.83 -5.87
C ASP A 371 3.31 -30.18 -6.09
N LYS A 372 3.67 -29.14 -5.30
CA LYS A 372 5.01 -28.54 -5.33
C LYS A 372 6.10 -29.53 -4.90
N ILE A 373 5.86 -30.35 -3.87
CA ILE A 373 6.81 -31.40 -3.45
C ILE A 373 7.00 -32.42 -4.59
N SER A 374 5.90 -32.86 -5.22
CA SER A 374 5.94 -33.79 -6.35
C SER A 374 6.76 -33.21 -7.51
N ALA A 375 6.49 -31.96 -7.90
CA ALA A 375 7.22 -31.28 -8.97
C ALA A 375 8.71 -31.08 -8.65
N ALA A 376 9.07 -30.83 -7.39
CA ALA A 376 10.46 -30.76 -6.94
C ALA A 376 11.17 -32.13 -7.03
N ASN A 377 10.50 -33.21 -6.62
CA ASN A 377 11.06 -34.57 -6.66
C ASN A 377 11.29 -35.09 -8.08
N ILE A 378 10.48 -34.65 -9.05
CA ILE A 378 10.61 -35.02 -10.48
C ILE A 378 11.60 -34.08 -11.21
N GLY A 379 12.17 -33.09 -10.52
CA GLY A 379 13.15 -32.15 -11.08
C GLY A 379 12.55 -31.11 -12.04
N ILE A 380 11.21 -30.99 -12.10
CA ILE A 380 10.49 -30.04 -12.95
C ILE A 380 10.68 -28.60 -12.44
N ILE A 381 10.90 -28.45 -11.13
CA ILE A 381 11.21 -27.17 -10.48
C ILE A 381 12.60 -27.29 -9.83
N PRO A 382 13.60 -26.49 -10.24
CA PRO A 382 14.84 -26.40 -9.49
C PRO A 382 14.56 -25.80 -8.11
N VAL A 383 15.11 -26.39 -7.05
CA VAL A 383 14.97 -25.96 -5.63
C VAL A 383 15.45 -24.51 -5.39
N ALA A 384 16.03 -23.87 -6.40
CA ALA A 384 16.23 -22.42 -6.45
C ALA A 384 15.94 -21.86 -7.85
N LYS A 385 14.74 -21.32 -8.07
CA LYS A 385 14.52 -20.11 -8.89
C LYS A 385 13.14 -19.50 -8.63
N LYS A 386 13.11 -18.16 -8.58
CA LYS A 386 11.94 -17.30 -8.34
C LYS A 386 10.75 -17.77 -9.19
N THR A 387 9.67 -18.09 -8.51
CA THR A 387 8.34 -18.23 -9.10
C THR A 387 7.99 -16.91 -9.80
N ILE A 388 7.33 -16.97 -10.95
CA ILE A 388 6.69 -15.78 -11.55
C ILE A 388 5.64 -15.32 -10.54
N SER A 389 5.98 -14.32 -9.75
CA SER A 389 5.12 -13.72 -8.74
C SER A 389 4.00 -12.96 -9.45
N ASN A 390 2.75 -13.19 -9.04
CA ASN A 390 1.69 -12.27 -9.42
C ASN A 390 1.93 -10.93 -8.68
N PRO A 391 1.37 -9.80 -9.17
CA PRO A 391 1.60 -8.49 -8.56
C PRO A 391 1.16 -8.39 -7.09
N GLU A 392 0.19 -9.20 -6.66
CA GLU A 392 -0.26 -9.24 -5.27
C GLU A 392 0.77 -9.92 -4.36
N GLN A 393 1.44 -10.95 -4.87
CA GLN A 393 2.47 -11.70 -4.18
C GLN A 393 3.77 -10.89 -4.10
N GLU A 394 4.09 -10.08 -5.12
CA GLU A 394 5.19 -9.10 -5.04
C GLU A 394 4.98 -8.09 -3.91
N LEU A 395 3.78 -7.50 -3.80
CA LEU A 395 3.45 -6.55 -2.73
C LEU A 395 3.54 -7.18 -1.33
N PHE A 396 3.12 -8.44 -1.22
CA PHE A 396 3.21 -9.19 0.03
C PHE A 396 4.66 -9.53 0.40
N ASP A 397 5.47 -9.93 -0.58
CA ASP A 397 6.88 -10.24 -0.42
C ASP A 397 7.70 -8.98 -0.06
N ASP A 398 7.42 -7.83 -0.68
CA ASP A 398 8.07 -6.54 -0.39
C ASP A 398 7.78 -6.09 1.05
N TYR A 399 6.52 -6.19 1.51
CA TYR A 399 6.17 -5.88 2.90
C TYR A 399 6.90 -6.80 3.90
N ILE A 400 7.12 -8.07 3.53
CA ILE A 400 7.88 -9.01 4.36
C ILE A 400 9.35 -8.62 4.48
N GLN A 401 9.98 -8.21 3.39
CA GLN A 401 11.37 -7.75 3.42
C GLN A 401 11.53 -6.50 4.27
N GLU A 402 10.52 -5.62 4.27
CA GLU A 402 10.56 -4.39 5.05
C GLU A 402 10.37 -4.62 6.55
N SER A 403 9.55 -5.62 6.94
CA SER A 403 9.32 -5.97 8.36
C SER A 403 10.48 -6.75 9.00
N ASN A 404 11.34 -7.41 8.22
CA ASN A 404 12.26 -8.44 8.72
C ASN A 404 13.76 -8.11 8.51
N LYS A 405 14.16 -6.84 8.44
CA LYS A 405 15.53 -6.44 8.03
C LYS A 405 16.69 -6.89 8.94
N GLU A 406 16.46 -7.41 10.15
CA GLU A 406 17.53 -7.79 11.08
C GLU A 406 17.37 -9.23 11.61
N GLU A 407 18.43 -10.03 11.52
CA GLU A 407 18.49 -11.33 12.19
C GLU A 407 18.61 -11.14 13.71
N LYS A 408 17.64 -11.66 14.46
CA LYS A 408 17.64 -11.60 15.93
C LYS A 408 17.83 -12.98 16.51
N PHE A 409 18.68 -13.08 17.54
CA PHE A 409 18.88 -14.31 18.29
C PHE A 409 18.32 -14.14 19.69
N SER A 410 17.70 -15.19 20.24
CA SER A 410 17.32 -15.18 21.64
C SER A 410 18.57 -15.21 22.52
N GLU A 411 18.63 -14.35 23.55
CA GLU A 411 19.73 -14.34 24.52
C GLU A 411 19.77 -15.60 25.40
N ALA A 412 18.63 -16.28 25.58
CA ALA A 412 18.51 -17.45 26.44
C ALA A 412 18.78 -18.77 25.69
N ILE A 413 19.77 -19.53 26.18
CA ILE A 413 20.01 -20.93 25.79
C ILE A 413 19.30 -21.84 26.78
N ARG A 414 18.45 -22.73 26.30
CA ARG A 414 17.75 -23.74 27.12
C ARG A 414 18.39 -25.10 26.91
N SER A 415 18.72 -25.78 28.01
CA SER A 415 19.42 -27.07 27.99
C SER A 415 18.55 -28.19 28.56
N TYR A 416 18.45 -29.30 27.83
CA TYR A 416 17.69 -30.49 28.22
C TYR A 416 18.57 -31.73 28.18
N SER A 417 18.74 -32.42 29.30
CA SER A 417 19.45 -33.70 29.36
C SER A 417 18.46 -34.85 29.14
N ILE A 418 18.70 -35.66 28.11
CA ILE A 418 17.81 -36.77 27.75
C ILE A 418 18.61 -38.07 27.72
N LYS A 419 18.13 -39.09 28.44
CA LYS A 419 18.71 -40.43 28.42
C LYS A 419 18.36 -41.12 27.10
N MET A 420 19.37 -41.36 26.26
CA MET A 420 19.22 -42.04 24.98
C MET A 420 19.06 -43.55 25.17
N ASN A 421 19.76 -44.11 26.15
CA ASN A 421 19.67 -45.50 26.59
C ASN A 421 20.13 -45.64 28.05
N GLN A 422 20.29 -46.86 28.57
CA GLN A 422 20.69 -47.12 29.96
C GLN A 422 22.08 -46.59 30.34
N LEU A 423 22.96 -46.36 29.35
CA LEU A 423 24.36 -46.00 29.56
C LEU A 423 24.71 -44.60 29.06
N LYS A 424 23.84 -43.97 28.27
CA LYS A 424 24.15 -42.75 27.53
C LYS A 424 23.09 -41.68 27.71
N GLU A 425 23.54 -40.51 28.12
CA GLU A 425 22.76 -39.28 28.22
C GLU A 425 23.32 -38.25 27.25
N THR A 426 22.44 -37.56 26.53
CA THR A 426 22.80 -36.52 25.57
C THR A 426 22.12 -35.22 25.99
N LYS A 427 22.89 -34.13 26.00
CA LYS A 427 22.41 -32.78 26.29
C LYS A 427 21.97 -32.09 25.01
N PHE A 428 20.79 -31.48 25.01
CA PHE A 428 20.24 -30.71 23.90
C PHE A 428 20.20 -29.23 24.28
N ASN A 429 20.98 -28.40 23.61
CA ASN A 429 20.95 -26.94 23.76
C ASN A 429 20.11 -26.33 22.63
N VAL A 430 19.06 -25.62 23.01
CA VAL A 430 18.08 -25.00 22.12
C VAL A 430 18.15 -23.50 22.24
N SER A 431 18.13 -22.82 21.11
CA SER A 431 17.98 -21.36 21.03
C SER A 431 17.01 -21.01 19.91
N TRP A 432 16.39 -19.84 19.99
CA TRP A 432 15.55 -19.34 18.91
C TRP A 432 16.29 -18.29 18.10
N LYS A 433 15.92 -18.21 16.82
CA LYS A 433 16.35 -17.13 15.94
C LYS A 433 15.18 -16.66 15.09
N GLU A 434 15.19 -15.37 14.79
CA GLU A 434 14.39 -14.75 13.75
C GLU A 434 15.34 -14.43 12.60
N ALA A 435 15.31 -15.24 11.55
CA ALA A 435 16.21 -15.07 10.41
C ALA A 435 15.50 -15.42 9.10
N ASP A 436 15.93 -14.80 8.00
CA ASP A 436 15.42 -15.05 6.65
C ASP A 436 15.96 -16.36 6.03
N SER A 437 16.67 -17.17 6.82
CA SER A 437 17.18 -18.46 6.38
C SER A 437 16.04 -19.42 6.00
N LYS A 438 16.21 -20.14 4.88
CA LYS A 438 15.28 -21.19 4.42
C LYS A 438 15.22 -22.41 5.34
N ASN A 439 16.17 -22.56 6.26
CA ASN A 439 16.18 -23.67 7.20
C ASN A 439 15.26 -23.35 8.37
N TRP A 440 14.44 -24.33 8.74
CA TRP A 440 13.53 -24.24 9.88
C TRP A 440 14.23 -24.65 11.20
N ILE A 441 15.24 -25.52 11.12
CA ILE A 441 16.20 -25.85 12.18
C ILE A 441 17.61 -25.73 11.61
N ASP A 442 18.53 -25.12 12.37
CA ASP A 442 19.97 -25.18 12.09
C ASP A 442 20.71 -25.87 13.23
N VAL A 443 21.29 -27.03 12.93
CA VAL A 443 22.11 -27.80 13.86
C VAL A 443 23.54 -27.28 13.80
N LYS A 444 24.05 -26.72 14.90
CA LYS A 444 25.44 -26.25 15.02
C LYS A 444 26.40 -27.36 15.45
N THR A 445 25.95 -28.25 16.32
CA THR A 445 26.75 -29.35 16.85
C THR A 445 25.87 -30.58 17.02
N ASP A 446 26.34 -31.75 16.57
CA ASP A 446 25.71 -33.05 16.79
C ASP A 446 26.80 -34.05 17.14
N THR A 447 27.07 -34.15 18.44
CA THR A 447 27.95 -35.15 19.04
C THR A 447 27.14 -36.10 19.89
N ASP A 448 27.74 -37.20 20.28
CA ASP A 448 27.10 -38.23 21.09
C ASP A 448 26.59 -37.73 22.44
N ASP A 449 27.24 -36.72 23.02
CA ASP A 449 26.92 -36.19 24.34
C ASP A 449 26.24 -34.80 24.28
N LEU A 450 26.35 -34.10 23.14
CA LEU A 450 25.81 -32.74 22.97
C LEU A 450 25.23 -32.52 21.57
N VAL A 451 24.01 -32.01 21.52
CA VAL A 451 23.35 -31.50 20.30
C VAL A 451 22.97 -30.03 20.53
N GLU A 452 23.42 -29.14 19.65
CA GLU A 452 23.11 -27.71 19.72
C GLU A 452 22.42 -27.25 18.43
N PHE A 453 21.27 -26.60 18.54
CA PHE A 453 20.51 -26.17 17.38
C PHE A 453 19.66 -24.92 17.61
N TYR A 454 19.32 -24.27 16.50
CA TYR A 454 18.49 -23.06 16.46
C TYR A 454 17.16 -23.39 15.81
N ILE A 455 16.06 -22.99 16.44
CA ILE A 455 14.73 -23.02 15.83
C ILE A 455 14.50 -21.67 15.17
N ASN A 456 14.28 -21.66 13.85
CA ASN A 456 13.91 -20.44 13.14
C ASN A 456 12.41 -20.19 13.30
N ILE A 457 12.04 -19.44 14.33
CA ILE A 457 10.63 -19.11 14.63
C ILE A 457 10.01 -18.19 13.56
N ASN A 458 10.85 -17.53 12.74
CA ASN A 458 10.45 -16.68 11.62
C ASN A 458 10.36 -17.46 10.28
N HIS A 459 10.53 -18.80 10.28
CA HIS A 459 10.38 -19.59 9.06
C HIS A 459 8.93 -19.53 8.54
N GLN A 460 8.73 -19.38 7.22
CA GLN A 460 7.40 -19.19 6.60
C GLN A 460 6.35 -20.24 7.01
N PHE A 461 6.78 -21.46 7.31
CA PHE A 461 5.91 -22.55 7.77
C PHE A 461 5.28 -22.29 9.16
N PHE A 462 5.97 -21.57 10.05
CA PHE A 462 5.52 -21.32 11.43
C PHE A 462 4.96 -19.91 11.67
N LYS A 463 5.19 -18.96 10.75
CA LYS A 463 4.78 -17.55 10.88
C LYS A 463 3.32 -17.30 11.28
N PRO A 464 2.31 -18.11 10.88
CA PRO A 464 0.95 -17.89 11.35
C PRO A 464 0.78 -18.05 12.88
N PHE A 465 1.74 -18.71 13.54
CA PHE A 465 1.68 -19.09 14.95
C PHE A 465 2.90 -18.65 15.77
N SER A 466 3.92 -18.05 15.13
CA SER A 466 5.21 -17.70 15.73
C SER A 466 5.11 -16.75 16.92
N ASN A 467 4.11 -15.87 16.94
CA ASN A 467 3.88 -14.88 18.01
C ASN A 467 3.01 -15.41 19.16
N ASN A 468 2.59 -16.68 19.11
CA ASN A 468 1.83 -17.31 20.18
C ASN A 468 2.77 -18.09 21.12
N SER A 469 2.89 -17.67 22.38
CA SER A 469 3.76 -18.30 23.40
C SER A 469 3.42 -19.78 23.66
N ASP A 470 2.14 -20.14 23.56
CA ASP A 470 1.69 -21.52 23.74
C ASP A 470 2.14 -22.37 22.56
N PHE A 471 2.05 -21.82 21.34
CA PHE A 471 2.57 -22.49 20.14
C PHE A 471 4.09 -22.64 20.17
N GLN A 472 4.82 -21.62 20.62
CA GLN A 472 6.28 -21.70 20.77
C GLN A 472 6.69 -22.84 21.71
N THR A 473 5.96 -23.01 22.82
CA THR A 473 6.17 -24.11 23.76
C THR A 473 5.90 -25.47 23.11
N VAL A 474 4.81 -25.59 22.33
CA VAL A 474 4.48 -26.82 21.59
C VAL A 474 5.54 -27.11 20.50
N LEU A 475 5.97 -26.09 19.77
CA LEU A 475 6.99 -26.21 18.73
C LEU A 475 8.31 -26.69 19.31
N GLU A 476 8.78 -26.11 20.43
CA GLU A 476 10.03 -26.53 21.05
C GLU A 476 9.94 -27.98 21.59
N LYS A 477 8.83 -28.37 22.21
CA LYS A 477 8.58 -29.77 22.61
C LYS A 477 8.67 -30.71 21.40
N PHE A 478 8.02 -30.36 20.30
CA PHE A 478 8.04 -31.15 19.07
C PHE A 478 9.45 -31.25 18.48
N VAL A 479 10.17 -30.13 18.39
CA VAL A 479 11.53 -30.09 17.83
C VAL A 479 12.50 -30.89 18.68
N ILE A 480 12.45 -30.78 20.01
CA ILE A 480 13.29 -31.58 20.91
C ILE A 480 13.00 -33.07 20.71
N ALA A 481 11.73 -33.47 20.67
CA ALA A 481 11.34 -34.86 20.42
C ALA A 481 11.83 -35.36 19.05
N TYR A 482 11.76 -34.53 18.02
CA TYR A 482 12.28 -34.81 16.68
C TYR A 482 13.80 -35.00 16.68
N MET A 483 14.55 -34.06 17.25
CA MET A 483 16.01 -34.12 17.34
C MET A 483 16.47 -35.32 18.18
N ALA A 484 15.80 -35.61 19.29
CA ALA A 484 16.07 -36.78 20.11
C ALA A 484 15.79 -38.09 19.35
N SER A 485 14.75 -38.11 18.51
CA SER A 485 14.37 -39.27 17.69
C SER A 485 15.38 -39.54 16.59
N GLU A 486 15.85 -38.49 15.93
CA GLU A 486 16.96 -38.58 14.98
C GLU A 486 18.22 -39.11 15.67
N LYS A 487 18.58 -38.56 16.85
CA LYS A 487 19.75 -38.99 17.61
C LYS A 487 19.67 -40.44 18.08
N LYS A 488 18.52 -40.86 18.61
CA LYS A 488 18.27 -42.24 19.04
C LYS A 488 18.33 -43.20 17.85
N ALA A 489 17.81 -42.80 16.70
CA ALA A 489 17.90 -43.57 15.46
C ALA A 489 19.36 -43.74 14.97
N LYS A 490 20.18 -42.68 15.06
CA LYS A 490 21.62 -42.75 14.78
C LYS A 490 22.33 -43.72 15.72
N LEU A 491 22.09 -43.61 17.04
CA LEU A 491 22.72 -44.46 18.05
C LEU A 491 22.28 -45.93 18.00
N ALA A 492 21.05 -46.20 17.56
CA ALA A 492 20.54 -47.56 17.38
C ALA A 492 21.05 -48.24 16.10
N SER A 493 21.68 -47.48 15.19
CA SER A 493 22.22 -48.01 13.94
C SER A 493 23.54 -48.73 14.17
N LYS A 494 23.64 -49.99 13.72
CA LYS A 494 24.88 -50.79 13.81
C LYS A 494 25.88 -50.51 12.68
N ASP A 495 25.40 -50.09 11.52
CA ASP A 495 26.20 -49.90 10.29
C ASP A 495 26.04 -48.50 9.68
N GLY A 496 25.55 -47.53 10.45
CA GLY A 496 25.20 -46.19 9.96
C GLY A 496 23.92 -46.12 9.11
N LYS A 497 23.26 -47.25 8.86
CA LYS A 497 21.95 -47.33 8.16
C LYS A 497 20.80 -47.21 9.15
N ILE A 498 19.91 -46.25 8.92
CA ILE A 498 18.73 -46.03 9.75
C ILE A 498 17.48 -46.52 8.98
N PRO A 499 16.68 -47.45 9.53
CA PRO A 499 15.40 -47.83 8.92
C PRO A 499 14.47 -46.62 8.78
N ALA A 500 13.79 -46.47 7.64
CA ALA A 500 13.01 -45.28 7.29
C ALA A 500 11.87 -44.94 8.27
N ASN A 501 11.38 -45.90 9.05
CA ASN A 501 10.36 -45.71 10.06
C ASN A 501 10.91 -45.34 11.45
N SER A 502 12.22 -45.47 11.70
CA SER A 502 12.80 -45.36 13.05
C SER A 502 12.58 -43.99 13.68
N ILE A 503 12.82 -42.91 12.94
CA ILE A 503 12.62 -41.54 13.43
C ILE A 503 11.15 -41.32 13.78
N ARG A 504 10.23 -41.80 12.94
CA ARG A 504 8.79 -41.69 13.17
C ARG A 504 8.35 -42.45 14.42
N ASN A 505 8.84 -43.68 14.60
CA ASN A 505 8.48 -44.51 15.74
C ASN A 505 9.00 -43.91 17.05
N PHE A 506 10.28 -43.50 17.09
CA PHE A 506 10.81 -42.83 18.27
C PHE A 506 10.12 -41.50 18.55
N LEU A 507 9.72 -40.76 17.50
CA LEU A 507 8.98 -39.52 17.67
C LEU A 507 7.60 -39.78 18.28
N ASN A 508 6.88 -40.80 17.80
CA ASN A 508 5.61 -41.22 18.39
C ASN A 508 5.79 -41.62 19.87
N ASP A 509 6.82 -42.42 20.18
CA ASP A 509 7.10 -42.85 21.56
C ASP A 509 7.37 -41.65 22.48
N PHE A 510 8.18 -40.68 22.04
CA PHE A 510 8.50 -39.50 22.83
C PHE A 510 7.32 -38.53 22.96
N LEU A 511 6.52 -38.33 21.91
CA LEU A 511 5.34 -37.48 21.97
C LEU A 511 4.21 -38.12 22.78
N ALA A 512 4.12 -39.45 22.86
CA ALA A 512 3.16 -40.14 23.72
C ALA A 512 3.42 -39.90 25.22
N LEU A 513 4.62 -39.47 25.60
CA LEU A 513 4.95 -39.11 26.98
C LEU A 513 4.38 -37.75 27.41
N ILE A 514 3.81 -36.98 26.48
CA ILE A 514 3.24 -35.66 26.75
C ILE A 514 1.95 -35.78 27.60
N ASP A 515 1.41 -36.99 27.80
CA ASP A 515 0.08 -37.21 28.41
C ASP A 515 0.06 -38.14 29.65
N ASN A 516 1.13 -38.22 30.43
CA ASN A 516 1.12 -38.90 31.74
C ASN A 516 1.74 -38.03 32.84
N GLY A 517 1.14 -36.87 33.10
CA GLY A 517 1.44 -36.03 34.25
C GLY A 517 0.19 -35.32 34.72
N ASP A 518 -0.24 -35.65 35.94
CA ASP A 518 -1.19 -34.89 36.77
C ASP A 518 -0.88 -33.38 36.80
#